data_AF-A0A7K7EGL2-F1
#
_entry.id   AF-A0A7K7EGL2-F1
#
_cell.length_a   1.000
_cell.length_b   1.000
_cell.length_c   1.000
_cell.angle_alpha   90.00
_cell.angle_beta   90.00
_cell.angle_gamma   90.00
#
_symmetry.space_group_name_H-M   'P 1'
#
loop_
_entity.id
_entity.type
_entity.pdbx_description
1 polymer ?
#
loop_
_entity_poly.entity_id
_entity_poly.type
_entity_poly.pdbx_seq_one_letter_code
_entity_poly.pdbx_strand_id
1 'polypeptide(L)'
;MTSRSHNSLPRTLMAPRMLSDGALGGIAQITPSLYLSRGSVASNRHLLLSRGITCIINATIEIPNFNWPQFEYVKVPLADMPNAPISLYFDSVADKIHSVARKHGATLVHCAAGVSRSATLCIAFLMKYHKVSLFEAYNWVKSRRPVIRPNVGFWRQLIDYERKLFGKTSVKMVQTPYGIIPDVYERERRPLMPYWGI
;
A
#
# COMPACT_ATOMS: atom_id res chain seq x y z
N MET A 1 34.11 -15.42 2.93
CA MET A 1 32.80 -15.77 3.52
C MET A 1 32.21 -14.50 4.11
N THR A 2 31.34 -13.79 3.39
CA THR A 2 30.71 -12.55 3.88
C THR A 2 29.21 -12.75 3.95
N SER A 3 28.70 -12.86 5.18
CA SER A 3 27.29 -13.05 5.50
C SER A 3 26.50 -11.81 5.09
N ARG A 4 25.56 -11.99 4.14
CA ARG A 4 24.60 -10.95 3.74
C ARG A 4 23.64 -10.69 4.90
N SER A 5 23.67 -9.49 5.46
CA SER A 5 22.62 -9.00 6.35
C SER A 5 21.33 -8.85 5.54
N HIS A 6 20.34 -9.68 5.85
CA HIS A 6 18.99 -9.50 5.35
C HIS A 6 18.43 -8.20 5.94
N ASN A 7 18.14 -7.20 5.10
CA ASN A 7 17.41 -5.99 5.48
C ASN A 7 15.94 -6.34 5.74
N SER A 8 15.68 -7.04 6.83
CA SER A 8 14.33 -7.14 7.40
C SER A 8 13.93 -5.78 7.97
N LEU A 9 12.64 -5.44 7.88
CA LEU A 9 12.08 -4.28 8.58
C LEU A 9 12.54 -4.29 10.05
N PRO A 10 13.03 -3.16 10.60
CA PRO A 10 13.58 -3.14 11.94
C PRO A 10 12.54 -3.64 12.96
N ARG A 11 13.00 -4.47 13.92
CA ARG A 11 12.15 -5.04 14.99
C ARG A 11 11.35 -3.98 15.77
N THR A 12 11.79 -2.72 15.76
CA THR A 12 11.08 -1.57 16.34
C THR A 12 9.75 -1.23 15.64
N LEU A 13 9.47 -1.80 14.46
CA LEU A 13 8.14 -1.72 13.83
C LEU A 13 7.22 -2.89 14.23
N MET A 14 7.72 -3.88 14.99
CA MET A 14 6.89 -4.82 15.74
C MET A 14 6.41 -4.17 17.03
N ALA A 15 5.69 -3.06 16.90
CA ALA A 15 4.86 -2.56 17.98
C ALA A 15 3.95 -3.71 18.45
N PRO A 16 3.57 -3.76 19.74
CA PRO A 16 2.62 -4.73 20.24
C PRO A 16 1.39 -4.75 19.33
N ARG A 17 0.70 -5.90 19.21
CA ARG A 17 -0.65 -5.95 18.65
C ARG A 17 -1.55 -5.01 19.44
N MET A 18 -1.50 -3.71 19.15
CA MET A 18 -2.60 -2.81 19.46
C MET A 18 -3.74 -3.34 18.62
N LEU A 19 -4.78 -3.83 19.29
CA LEU A 19 -6.00 -4.32 18.69
C LEU A 19 -6.35 -3.39 17.52
N SER A 20 -6.25 -3.93 16.31
CA SER A 20 -6.47 -3.13 15.13
C SER A 20 -7.94 -2.73 15.11
N ASP A 21 -8.19 -1.45 15.29
CA ASP A 21 -9.43 -0.79 14.86
C ASP A 21 -9.72 -1.04 13.35
N GLY A 22 -8.76 -1.65 12.63
CA GLY A 22 -8.70 -1.88 11.20
C GLY A 22 -9.62 -2.97 10.65
N ALA A 23 -10.34 -3.75 11.47
CA ALA A 23 -11.32 -4.71 10.94
C ALA A 23 -12.64 -4.04 10.53
N LEU A 24 -13.04 -2.94 11.19
CA LEU A 24 -14.33 -2.25 10.96
C LEU A 24 -14.17 -0.76 10.59
N GLY A 25 -13.08 -0.09 10.99
CA GLY A 25 -12.95 1.37 10.90
C GLY A 25 -12.53 1.96 9.54
N GLY A 26 -12.38 1.16 8.49
CA GLY A 26 -12.09 1.68 7.15
C GLY A 26 -10.71 2.32 6.93
N ILE A 27 -9.89 2.47 7.98
CA ILE A 27 -8.52 3.02 7.98
C ILE A 27 -7.55 2.05 8.67
N ALA A 28 -6.29 2.01 8.22
CA ALA A 28 -5.22 1.22 8.81
C ALA A 28 -3.94 2.04 8.89
N GLN A 29 -3.25 1.99 10.02
CA GLN A 29 -1.92 2.56 10.16
C GLN A 29 -0.90 1.62 9.52
N ILE A 30 -0.09 2.12 8.58
CA ILE A 30 0.94 1.35 7.88
C ILE A 30 2.30 1.60 8.50
N THR A 31 2.63 2.85 8.82
CA THR A 31 3.80 3.27 9.58
C THR A 31 3.38 4.36 10.58
N PRO A 32 4.27 4.81 11.50
CA PRO A 32 3.93 5.92 12.39
C PRO A 32 3.41 7.18 11.67
N SER A 33 3.84 7.41 10.42
CA SER A 33 3.50 8.60 9.63
C SER A 33 2.69 8.30 8.35
N LEU A 34 2.16 7.08 8.18
CA LEU A 34 1.42 6.70 6.98
C LEU A 34 0.17 5.88 7.33
N TYR A 35 -0.97 6.30 6.80
CA TYR A 35 -2.26 5.62 6.92
C TYR A 35 -2.83 5.26 5.54
N LEU A 36 -3.57 4.16 5.46
CA LEU A 36 -4.29 3.70 4.28
C LEU A 36 -5.78 3.59 4.62
N SER A 37 -6.69 4.18 3.82
CA SER A 37 -8.14 4.04 4.06
C SER A 37 -9.01 3.88 2.82
N ARG A 38 -10.31 3.64 3.06
CA ARG A 38 -11.42 3.90 2.12
C ARG A 38 -11.66 5.41 1.98
N GLY A 39 -12.37 5.80 0.93
CA GLY A 39 -12.67 7.21 0.64
C GLY A 39 -13.61 7.84 1.66
N SER A 40 -14.53 7.06 2.23
CA SER A 40 -15.46 7.53 3.28
C SER A 40 -14.76 8.05 4.53
N VAL A 41 -13.53 7.60 4.83
CA VAL A 41 -12.77 8.08 5.99
C VAL A 41 -12.17 9.47 5.74
N ALA A 42 -11.93 9.83 4.48
CA ALA A 42 -11.27 11.10 4.12
C ALA A 42 -12.11 12.34 4.47
N SER A 43 -13.41 12.17 4.74
CA SER A 43 -14.29 13.25 5.22
C SER A 43 -14.31 13.41 6.74
N ASN A 44 -13.86 12.41 7.52
CA ASN A 44 -13.92 12.44 8.98
C ASN A 44 -12.77 13.26 9.57
N ARG A 45 -12.89 14.59 9.51
CA ARG A 45 -11.88 15.55 9.96
C ARG A 45 -11.37 15.29 11.38
N HIS A 46 -12.25 14.96 12.32
CA HIS A 46 -11.87 14.72 13.72
C HIS A 46 -10.94 13.49 13.85
N LEU A 47 -11.28 12.39 13.18
CA LEU A 47 -10.44 11.20 13.13
C LEU A 47 -9.08 11.48 12.47
N LEU A 48 -9.04 12.28 11.41
CA LEU A 48 -7.77 12.60 10.74
C LEU A 48 -6.85 13.42 11.65
N LEU A 49 -7.40 14.43 12.34
CA LEU A 49 -6.67 15.26 13.30
C LEU A 49 -6.16 14.44 14.49
N SER A 50 -6.98 13.53 15.04
CA SER A 50 -6.57 12.70 16.18
C SER A 50 -5.45 11.69 15.85
N ARG A 51 -5.16 11.47 14.56
CA ARG A 51 -4.03 10.66 14.07
C ARG A 51 -2.86 11.49 13.55
N GLY A 52 -2.86 12.80 13.80
CA GLY A 52 -1.77 13.70 13.38
C GLY A 52 -1.61 13.80 11.86
N ILE A 53 -2.67 13.51 11.10
CA ILE A 53 -2.63 13.60 9.63
C ILE A 53 -2.61 15.06 9.23
N THR A 54 -1.63 15.41 8.40
CA THR A 54 -1.43 16.77 7.86
C THR A 54 -1.50 16.79 6.33
N CYS A 55 -1.42 15.63 5.68
CA CYS A 55 -1.53 15.51 4.23
C CYS A 55 -2.45 14.36 3.82
N ILE A 56 -3.28 14.58 2.81
CA ILE A 56 -4.21 13.59 2.25
C ILE A 56 -3.89 13.41 0.77
N ILE A 57 -3.50 12.19 0.40
CA ILE A 57 -3.30 11.74 -0.97
C ILE A 57 -4.54 10.97 -1.43
N ASN A 58 -5.27 11.59 -2.35
CA ASN A 58 -6.48 11.04 -2.95
C ASN A 58 -6.14 10.34 -4.28
N ALA A 59 -6.03 9.01 -4.24
CA ALA A 59 -5.72 8.17 -5.38
C ALA A 59 -6.98 7.73 -6.14
N THR A 60 -7.82 8.69 -6.52
CA THR A 60 -9.04 8.45 -7.31
C THR A 60 -9.20 9.52 -8.36
N ILE A 61 -9.87 9.20 -9.46
CA ILE A 61 -10.41 10.21 -10.36
C ILE A 61 -11.79 10.68 -9.86
N GLU A 62 -12.59 9.74 -9.34
CA GLU A 62 -14.02 9.88 -9.09
C GLU A 62 -14.40 10.56 -7.77
N ILE A 63 -13.53 10.59 -6.75
CA ILE A 63 -13.86 11.18 -5.43
C ILE A 63 -13.23 12.58 -5.33
N PRO A 64 -13.99 13.67 -5.16
CA PRO A 64 -13.41 15.00 -4.96
C PRO A 64 -12.66 15.10 -3.63
N ASN A 65 -11.74 16.06 -3.52
CA ASN A 65 -11.15 16.40 -2.23
C ASN A 65 -12.16 17.18 -1.39
N PHE A 66 -12.22 16.91 -0.08
CA PHE A 66 -13.07 17.66 0.85
C PHE A 66 -12.52 19.06 1.19
N ASN A 67 -11.26 19.32 0.87
CA ASN A 67 -10.61 20.64 0.99
C ASN A 67 -10.73 21.27 2.38
N TRP A 68 -10.57 20.48 3.45
CA TRP A 68 -10.44 21.04 4.79
C TRP A 68 -9.13 21.82 4.93
N PRO A 69 -9.14 23.04 5.49
CA PRO A 69 -7.95 23.91 5.52
C PRO A 69 -6.80 23.37 6.39
N GLN A 70 -7.06 22.38 7.24
CA GLN A 70 -6.03 21.77 8.11
C GLN A 70 -5.13 20.77 7.37
N PHE A 71 -5.52 20.31 6.18
CA PHE A 71 -4.80 19.28 5.45
C PHE A 71 -4.33 19.80 4.10
N GLU A 72 -3.10 19.46 3.74
CA GLU A 72 -2.65 19.56 2.37
C GLU A 72 -3.24 18.40 1.55
N TYR A 73 -3.71 18.67 0.34
CA TYR A 73 -4.27 17.64 -0.54
C TYR A 73 -3.40 17.42 -1.78
N VAL A 74 -3.16 16.15 -2.10
CA VAL A 74 -2.54 15.73 -3.37
C VAL A 74 -3.52 14.82 -4.09
N LYS A 75 -3.90 15.18 -5.31
CA LYS A 75 -4.79 14.38 -6.16
C LYS A 75 -3.95 13.52 -7.10
N VAL A 76 -4.22 12.23 -7.12
CA VAL A 76 -3.67 11.26 -8.08
C VAL A 76 -4.85 10.70 -8.88
N PRO A 77 -5.20 11.31 -10.02
CA PRO A 77 -6.47 11.07 -10.73
C PRO A 77 -6.42 9.77 -11.53
N LEU A 78 -6.55 8.63 -10.86
CA LEU A 78 -6.48 7.30 -11.46
C LEU A 78 -7.77 6.51 -11.25
N ALA A 79 -8.22 5.83 -12.30
CA ALA A 79 -9.19 4.73 -12.21
C ALA A 79 -8.52 3.45 -11.68
N ASP A 80 -9.29 2.53 -11.09
CA ASP A 80 -8.78 1.25 -10.59
C ASP A 80 -8.68 0.18 -11.69
N MET A 81 -8.02 0.53 -12.79
CA MET A 81 -7.94 -0.32 -13.96
C MET A 81 -6.51 -0.84 -14.18
N PRO A 82 -6.34 -2.08 -14.69
CA PRO A 82 -5.01 -2.64 -14.92
C PRO A 82 -4.11 -1.82 -15.86
N ASN A 83 -4.70 -1.06 -16.78
CA ASN A 83 -3.98 -0.20 -17.72
C ASN A 83 -3.71 1.23 -17.19
N ALA A 84 -4.24 1.59 -16.01
CA ALA A 84 -4.00 2.92 -15.45
C ALA A 84 -2.52 3.06 -15.04
N PRO A 85 -1.84 4.14 -15.44
CA PRO A 85 -0.38 4.28 -15.29
C PRO A 85 0.00 4.77 -13.87
N ILE A 86 -0.31 3.97 -12.85
CA ILE A 86 -0.04 4.32 -11.44
C ILE A 86 1.45 4.45 -11.13
N SER A 87 2.32 3.79 -11.90
CA SER A 87 3.78 3.85 -11.74
C SER A 87 4.36 5.23 -11.93
N LEU A 88 3.73 6.09 -12.74
CA LEU A 88 4.13 7.49 -12.93
C LEU A 88 4.09 8.29 -11.62
N TYR A 89 3.32 7.82 -10.63
CA TYR A 89 3.15 8.48 -9.34
C TYR A 89 3.95 7.83 -8.22
N PHE A 90 4.64 6.71 -8.45
CA PHE A 90 5.34 6.00 -7.38
C PHE A 90 6.40 6.87 -6.71
N ASP A 91 7.26 7.50 -7.50
CA ASP A 91 8.34 8.33 -6.97
C ASP A 91 7.79 9.59 -6.28
N SER A 92 6.90 10.34 -6.94
CA SER A 92 6.35 11.59 -6.40
C SER A 92 5.49 11.40 -5.15
N VAL A 93 4.66 10.35 -5.10
CA VAL A 93 3.85 10.04 -3.92
C VAL A 93 4.71 9.54 -2.77
N ALA A 94 5.66 8.65 -3.04
CA ALA A 94 6.58 8.17 -2.01
C ALA A 94 7.40 9.34 -1.40
N ASP A 95 7.89 10.23 -2.25
CA ASP A 95 8.66 11.42 -1.84
C ASP A 95 7.80 12.37 -1.02
N LYS A 96 6.53 12.53 -1.39
CA LYS A 96 5.57 13.32 -0.62
C LYS A 96 5.36 12.76 0.78
N ILE A 97 5.09 11.46 0.89
CA ILE A 97 4.89 10.77 2.19
C ILE A 97 6.14 10.94 3.06
N HIS A 98 7.33 10.74 2.49
CA HIS A 98 8.58 10.91 3.22
C HIS A 98 8.80 12.37 3.69
N SER A 99 8.52 13.35 2.82
CA SER A 99 8.62 14.78 3.15
C SER A 99 7.70 15.17 4.30
N VAL A 100 6.45 14.68 4.32
CA VAL A 100 5.50 14.91 5.41
C VAL A 100 6.00 14.29 6.72
N ALA A 101 6.51 13.06 6.68
CA ALA A 101 7.08 12.38 7.84
C ALA A 101 8.28 13.15 8.43
N ARG A 102 9.17 13.68 7.57
CA ARG A 102 10.32 14.51 7.97
C ARG A 102 9.92 15.82 8.64
N LYS A 103 8.69 16.30 8.41
CA LYS A 103 8.09 17.48 9.04
C LYS A 103 7.23 17.13 10.26
N HIS A 104 7.39 15.92 10.81
CA HIS A 104 6.64 15.42 11.97
C HIS A 104 5.12 15.33 11.75
N GLY A 105 4.66 15.25 10.50
CA GLY A 105 3.27 15.00 10.15
C GLY A 105 3.02 13.55 9.73
N ALA A 106 1.74 13.20 9.54
CA ALA A 106 1.33 11.95 8.93
C ALA A 106 0.56 12.15 7.62
N THR A 107 0.69 11.18 6.70
CA THR A 107 -0.03 11.16 5.43
C THR A 107 -1.12 10.10 5.44
N LEU A 108 -2.32 10.46 4.97
CA LEU A 108 -3.35 9.51 4.59
C LEU A 108 -3.29 9.26 3.09
N VAL A 109 -3.18 8.01 2.66
CA VAL A 109 -3.39 7.62 1.26
C VAL A 109 -4.72 6.86 1.16
N HIS A 110 -5.69 7.41 0.44
CA HIS A 110 -6.97 6.75 0.25
C HIS A 110 -7.30 6.54 -1.22
N CYS A 111 -8.15 5.55 -1.49
CA CYS A 111 -8.87 5.42 -2.75
C CYS A 111 -10.36 5.19 -2.45
N ALA A 112 -11.17 4.64 -3.36
CA ALA A 112 -12.56 4.34 -3.05
C ALA A 112 -12.71 3.28 -1.94
N ALA A 113 -12.20 2.06 -2.18
CA ALA A 113 -12.35 0.93 -1.26
C ALA A 113 -11.18 0.73 -0.30
N GLY A 114 -10.07 1.45 -0.48
CA GLY A 114 -8.83 1.18 0.27
C GLY A 114 -8.29 -0.23 0.01
N VAL A 115 -8.39 -0.73 -1.22
CA VAL A 115 -8.06 -2.12 -1.58
C VAL A 115 -6.90 -2.19 -2.58
N SER A 116 -6.97 -1.43 -3.67
CA SER A 116 -6.02 -1.54 -4.79
C SER A 116 -5.17 -0.27 -4.94
N ARG A 117 -5.67 0.82 -5.55
CA ARG A 117 -4.89 2.06 -5.81
C ARG A 117 -4.07 2.58 -4.61
N SER A 118 -4.70 2.83 -3.46
CA SER A 118 -3.99 3.33 -2.27
C SER A 118 -2.99 2.32 -1.69
N ALA A 119 -3.32 1.03 -1.71
CA ALA A 119 -2.41 -0.02 -1.29
C ALA A 119 -1.16 -0.07 -2.17
N THR A 120 -1.32 0.02 -3.50
CA THR A 120 -0.21 0.06 -4.45
C THR A 120 0.76 1.21 -4.15
N LEU A 121 0.25 2.41 -3.90
CA LEU A 121 1.10 3.57 -3.57
C LEU A 121 1.82 3.40 -2.22
N CYS A 122 1.15 2.85 -1.21
CA CYS A 122 1.79 2.52 0.08
C CYS A 122 2.90 1.48 -0.08
N ILE A 123 2.68 0.44 -0.89
CA ILE A 123 3.69 -0.59 -1.17
C ILE A 123 4.90 0.02 -1.88
N ALA A 124 4.69 0.87 -2.89
CA ALA A 124 5.76 1.57 -3.58
C ALA A 124 6.60 2.45 -2.62
N PHE A 125 5.93 3.18 -1.72
CA PHE A 125 6.60 3.96 -0.68
C PHE A 125 7.49 3.10 0.23
N LEU A 126 6.96 1.97 0.72
CA LEU A 126 7.72 1.07 1.59
C LEU A 126 8.96 0.53 0.87
N MET A 127 8.85 0.12 -0.40
CA MET A 127 10.02 -0.29 -1.17
C MET A 127 11.06 0.85 -1.26
N LYS A 128 10.63 2.05 -1.68
CA LYS A 128 11.55 3.18 -1.90
C LYS A 128 12.26 3.64 -0.63
N TYR A 129 11.52 3.83 0.46
CA TYR A 129 12.03 4.50 1.68
C TYR A 129 12.34 3.56 2.83
N HIS A 130 11.71 2.40 2.91
CA HIS A 130 12.05 1.36 3.90
C HIS A 130 12.99 0.28 3.34
N LYS A 131 13.35 0.36 2.05
CA LYS A 131 14.35 -0.51 1.39
C LYS A 131 14.04 -2.01 1.51
N VAL A 132 12.75 -2.33 1.49
CA VAL A 132 12.24 -3.71 1.52
C VAL A 132 11.84 -4.18 0.13
N SER A 133 11.83 -5.49 -0.07
CA SER A 133 11.32 -6.11 -1.29
C SER A 133 9.81 -5.90 -1.47
N LEU A 134 9.32 -6.10 -2.69
CA LEU A 134 7.89 -6.05 -3.00
C LEU A 134 7.09 -7.06 -2.19
N PHE A 135 7.61 -8.29 -2.05
CA PHE A 135 6.98 -9.33 -1.22
C PHE A 135 6.84 -8.90 0.24
N GLU A 136 7.90 -8.34 0.83
CA GLU A 136 7.88 -7.84 2.22
C GLU A 136 6.94 -6.64 2.38
N ALA A 137 6.99 -5.66 1.46
CA ALA A 137 6.12 -4.50 1.48
C ALA A 137 4.64 -4.88 1.34
N TYR A 138 4.30 -5.82 0.44
CA TYR A 138 2.95 -6.33 0.30
C TYR A 138 2.46 -6.99 1.59
N ASN A 139 3.22 -7.94 2.15
CA ASN A 139 2.85 -8.65 3.37
C ASN A 139 2.73 -7.71 4.58
N TRP A 140 3.57 -6.67 4.61
CA TRP A 140 3.46 -5.60 5.59
C TRP A 140 2.10 -4.91 5.51
N VAL A 141 1.72 -4.39 4.33
CA VAL A 141 0.43 -3.69 4.19
C VAL A 141 -0.74 -4.66 4.39
N LYS A 142 -0.65 -5.90 3.89
CA LYS A 142 -1.66 -6.95 4.03
C LYS A 142 -1.95 -7.29 5.49
N SER A 143 -0.92 -7.43 6.32
CA SER A 143 -1.10 -7.73 7.75
C SER A 143 -1.76 -6.61 8.55
N ARG A 144 -1.64 -5.35 8.12
CA ARG A 144 -2.35 -4.19 8.74
C ARG A 144 -3.72 -3.97 8.14
N ARG A 145 -3.91 -4.33 6.87
CA ARG A 145 -5.18 -4.21 6.16
C ARG A 145 -5.43 -5.45 5.30
N PRO A 146 -6.03 -6.51 5.86
CA PRO A 146 -6.18 -7.81 5.19
C PRO A 146 -6.97 -7.75 3.87
N VAL A 147 -7.82 -6.75 3.69
CA VAL A 147 -8.62 -6.57 2.47
C VAL A 147 -7.83 -6.06 1.27
N ILE A 148 -6.56 -5.63 1.42
CA ILE A 148 -5.83 -5.12 0.27
C ILE A 148 -5.63 -6.20 -0.80
N ARG A 149 -5.82 -5.76 -2.05
CA ARG A 149 -5.76 -6.60 -3.23
C ARG A 149 -5.53 -5.72 -4.47
N PRO A 150 -4.30 -5.19 -4.71
CA PRO A 150 -3.97 -4.51 -5.96
C PRO A 150 -4.40 -5.32 -7.19
N ASN A 151 -4.88 -4.63 -8.22
CA ASN A 151 -5.21 -5.28 -9.49
C ASN A 151 -3.93 -5.80 -10.19
N VAL A 152 -4.09 -6.72 -11.13
CA VAL A 152 -2.97 -7.41 -11.79
C VAL A 152 -2.06 -6.49 -12.61
N GLY A 153 -2.59 -5.38 -13.12
CA GLY A 153 -1.79 -4.38 -13.84
C GLY A 153 -0.90 -3.57 -12.91
N PHE A 154 -1.41 -3.22 -11.72
CA PHE A 154 -0.61 -2.56 -10.69
C PHE A 154 0.48 -3.47 -10.13
N TRP A 155 0.24 -4.78 -10.06
CA TRP A 155 1.28 -5.75 -9.72
C TRP A 155 2.43 -5.75 -10.72
N ARG A 156 2.15 -5.76 -12.03
CA ARG A 156 3.19 -5.65 -13.07
C ARG A 156 4.02 -4.38 -12.89
N GLN A 157 3.34 -3.25 -12.69
CA GLN A 157 3.98 -1.97 -12.45
C GLN A 157 4.85 -1.95 -11.17
N LEU A 158 4.38 -2.58 -10.09
CA LEU A 158 5.17 -2.73 -8.85
C LEU A 158 6.39 -3.63 -9.03
N ILE A 159 6.27 -4.73 -9.78
CA ILE A 159 7.38 -5.65 -10.09
C ILE A 159 8.46 -4.92 -10.89
N ASP A 160 8.07 -4.14 -11.90
CA ASP A 160 9.01 -3.32 -12.68
C ASP A 160 9.66 -2.23 -11.82
N TYR A 161 8.90 -1.62 -10.90
CA TYR A 161 9.45 -0.65 -9.96
C TYR A 161 10.45 -1.28 -8.97
N GLU A 162 10.17 -2.48 -8.45
CA GLU A 162 11.13 -3.24 -7.63
C GLU A 162 12.41 -3.54 -8.42
N ARG A 163 12.29 -3.96 -9.68
CA ARG A 163 13.43 -4.18 -10.58
C ARG A 163 14.24 -2.90 -10.76
N LYS A 164 13.59 -1.75 -10.95
CA LYS A 164 14.24 -0.43 -11.04
C LYS A 164 14.99 -0.08 -9.75
N LEU A 165 14.40 -0.34 -8.58
CA LEU A 165 14.99 0.03 -7.29
C LEU A 165 16.14 -0.90 -6.85
N PHE A 166 16.06 -2.19 -7.14
CA PHE A 166 16.94 -3.20 -6.53
C PHE A 166 17.63 -4.13 -7.53
N GLY A 167 17.37 -4.01 -8.83
CA GLY A 167 17.94 -4.88 -9.86
C GLY A 167 17.40 -6.32 -9.84
N LYS A 168 16.39 -6.61 -9.02
CA LYS A 168 15.79 -7.94 -8.84
C LYS A 168 14.30 -7.83 -8.51
N THR A 169 13.59 -8.95 -8.61
CA THR A 169 12.16 -9.04 -8.33
C THR A 169 11.88 -10.16 -7.34
N SER A 170 11.07 -9.90 -6.30
CA SER A 170 10.66 -10.89 -5.28
C SER A 170 9.29 -11.52 -5.53
N VAL A 171 8.50 -10.94 -6.45
CA VAL A 171 7.18 -11.42 -6.87
C VAL A 171 7.19 -11.66 -8.37
N LYS A 172 6.50 -12.71 -8.83
CA LYS A 172 6.39 -13.05 -10.26
C LYS A 172 4.93 -13.12 -10.69
N MET A 173 4.66 -12.80 -11.95
CA MET A 173 3.37 -13.08 -12.55
C MET A 173 3.33 -14.54 -13.02
N VAL A 174 2.28 -15.28 -12.66
CA VAL A 174 2.08 -16.69 -13.00
C VAL A 174 0.76 -16.87 -13.75
N GLN A 175 0.76 -17.80 -14.72
CA GLN A 175 -0.44 -18.18 -15.45
C GLN A 175 -1.27 -19.16 -14.62
N THR A 176 -2.58 -18.91 -14.51
CA THR A 176 -3.54 -19.83 -13.89
C THR A 176 -4.73 -20.08 -14.84
N PRO A 177 -5.59 -21.08 -14.57
CA PRO A 177 -6.83 -21.26 -15.33
C PRO A 177 -7.76 -20.03 -15.35
N TYR A 178 -7.61 -19.12 -14.37
CA TYR A 178 -8.43 -17.92 -14.21
C TYR A 178 -7.71 -16.64 -14.67
N GLY A 179 -6.58 -16.77 -15.37
CA GLY A 179 -5.77 -15.66 -15.86
C GLY A 179 -4.45 -15.47 -15.14
N ILE A 180 -3.72 -14.41 -15.54
CA ILE A 180 -2.38 -14.08 -15.03
C ILE A 180 -2.51 -13.31 -13.71
N ILE A 181 -1.93 -13.83 -12.64
CA ILE A 181 -1.95 -13.24 -11.29
C ILE A 181 -0.53 -13.21 -10.69
N PRO A 182 -0.24 -12.39 -9.68
CA PRO A 182 1.03 -12.52 -8.95
C PRO A 182 1.04 -13.84 -8.16
N ASP A 183 2.21 -14.46 -8.03
CA ASP A 183 2.40 -15.73 -7.33
C ASP A 183 1.99 -15.69 -5.85
N VAL A 184 2.02 -14.51 -5.21
CA VAL A 184 1.46 -14.33 -3.86
C VAL A 184 -0.03 -14.63 -3.78
N TYR A 185 -0.83 -14.29 -4.80
CA TYR A 185 -2.26 -14.60 -4.82
C TYR A 185 -2.53 -16.08 -5.09
N GLU A 186 -1.65 -16.74 -5.84
CA GLU A 186 -1.73 -18.19 -6.02
C GLU A 186 -1.49 -18.92 -4.69
N ARG A 187 -0.45 -18.52 -3.95
CA ARG A 187 -0.13 -19.10 -2.63
C ARG A 187 -1.26 -18.90 -1.61
N GLU A 188 -1.94 -17.75 -1.63
CA GLU A 188 -3.11 -17.50 -0.79
C GLU A 188 -4.30 -18.43 -1.11
N ARG A 189 -4.40 -18.96 -2.33
CA ARG A 189 -5.49 -19.86 -2.74
C ARG A 189 -5.24 -21.32 -2.40
N ARG A 190 -3.98 -21.78 -2.34
CA ARG A 190 -3.65 -23.20 -2.07
C ARG A 190 -4.27 -23.77 -0.78
N PRO A 191 -4.35 -23.03 0.34
CA PRO A 191 -5.00 -23.53 1.56
C PRO A 191 -6.53 -23.66 1.46
N LEU A 192 -7.15 -23.09 0.42
CA LEU A 192 -8.61 -23.03 0.25
C LEU A 192 -9.14 -24.06 -0.75
N MET A 193 -8.27 -24.86 -1.39
CA MET A 193 -8.69 -26.01 -2.20
C MET A 193 -8.74 -27.26 -1.31
N PRO A 194 -9.91 -27.89 -1.12
CA PRO A 194 -9.98 -29.19 -0.45
C PRO A 194 -9.14 -30.21 -1.20
N TYR A 195 -8.41 -31.06 -0.47
CA TYR A 195 -7.71 -32.24 -0.99
C TYR A 195 -8.70 -33.33 -1.44
N TRP A 196 -9.56 -33.03 -2.42
CA TRP A 196 -10.40 -34.03 -3.07
C TRP A 196 -10.25 -33.88 -4.58
N GLY A 197 -9.37 -34.69 -5.19
CA GLY A 197 -9.23 -34.76 -6.64
C GLY A 197 -7.86 -35.17 -7.17
N ILE A 198 -7.38 -36.37 -6.77
CA ILE A 198 -6.79 -37.34 -7.70
C ILE A 198 -7.46 -38.67 -7.36
#